data_AF-A0A382GTK3-F1
#
_entry.id   AF-A0A382GTK3-F1
#
_cell.length_a   1.000
_cell.length_b   1.000
_cell.length_c   1.000
_cell.angle_alpha   90.00
_cell.angle_beta   90.00
_cell.angle_gamma   90.00
#
_symmetry.space_group_name_H-M   'P 1'
#
loop_
_entity.id
_entity.type
_entity.pdbx_description
1 polymer ?
#
loop_
_entity_poly.entity_id
_entity_poly.type
_entity_poly.pdbx_seq_one_letter_code
_entity_poly.pdbx_strand_id
1 'polypeptide(L)'
;MTTMLTPRQVRDIDRAISTVNNGGECGVYFGYSGRGMFGATCIGIELDTIAELYEFGMELTSIDPDLSKALGAPRTDDLGLGIIAYWPSHDADEIELI
;
A
#
# COMPACT_ATOMS: atom_id res chain seq x y z
N MET A 1 3.62 -14.30 -10.71
CA MET A 1 2.24 -14.67 -10.37
C MET A 1 1.77 -13.61 -9.39
N THR A 2 0.66 -12.95 -9.69
CA THR A 2 0.11 -11.87 -8.85
C THR A 2 -0.84 -12.49 -7.83
N THR A 3 -0.72 -12.09 -6.57
CA THR A 3 -1.57 -12.53 -5.47
C THR A 3 -2.69 -11.51 -5.27
N MET A 4 -3.94 -11.95 -5.31
CA MET A 4 -5.08 -11.08 -5.03
C MET A 4 -5.26 -10.92 -3.52
N LEU A 5 -5.28 -9.68 -3.05
CA LEU A 5 -5.61 -9.35 -1.67
C LEU A 5 -7.11 -9.48 -1.43
N THR A 6 -7.46 -9.99 -0.26
CA THR A 6 -8.87 -10.09 0.15
C THR A 6 -9.41 -8.73 0.61
N PRO A 7 -10.74 -8.53 0.60
CA PRO A 7 -11.32 -7.27 1.10
C PRO A 7 -11.00 -6.96 2.56
N ARG A 8 -10.73 -7.99 3.37
CA ARG A 8 -10.26 -7.80 4.74
C ARG A 8 -8.86 -7.21 4.77
N GLN A 9 -7.93 -7.79 4.02
CA GLN A 9 -6.54 -7.32 3.95
C GLN A 9 -6.44 -5.89 3.42
N VAL A 10 -7.27 -5.53 2.43
CA VAL A 10 -7.35 -4.14 1.94
C VAL A 10 -7.81 -3.19 3.04
N ARG A 11 -8.84 -3.55 3.82
CA ARG A 11 -9.27 -2.74 4.97
C ARG A 11 -8.20 -2.60 6.05
N ASP A 12 -7.42 -3.66 6.27
CA ASP A 12 -6.32 -3.61 7.25
C ASP A 12 -5.18 -2.68 6.77
N ILE A 13 -4.90 -2.64 5.46
CA ILE A 13 -3.97 -1.68 4.84
C ILE A 13 -4.49 -0.25 4.95
N ASP A 14 -5.75 -0.02 4.58
CA ASP A 14 -6.40 1.30 4.65
C ASP A 14 -6.42 1.85 6.08
N ARG A 15 -6.73 0.99 7.05
CA ARG A 15 -6.66 1.33 8.47
C ARG A 15 -5.24 1.69 8.90
N ALA A 16 -4.23 0.93 8.47
CA ALA A 16 -2.85 1.21 8.82
C ALA A 16 -2.39 2.58 8.29
N ILE A 17 -2.74 2.91 7.04
CA ILE A 17 -2.42 4.21 6.43
C ILE A 17 -3.15 5.36 7.15
N SER A 18 -4.43 5.17 7.47
CA SER A 18 -5.24 6.15 8.19
C SER A 18 -4.67 6.51 9.57
N THR A 19 -3.95 5.59 10.22
CA THR A 19 -3.26 5.85 11.49
C THR A 19 -1.99 6.67 11.32
N VAL A 20 -1.27 6.47 10.21
CA VAL A 20 0.01 7.13 9.92
C VAL A 20 -0.21 8.54 9.40
N ASN A 21 -1.31 8.74 8.67
CA ASN A 21 -1.62 10.00 8.04
C ASN A 21 -2.17 11.04 9.05
N ASN A 22 -1.29 11.91 9.55
CA ASN A 22 -1.61 13.04 10.44
C ASN A 22 -2.19 14.26 9.69
N GLY A 23 -3.13 14.05 8.76
CA GLY A 23 -3.88 15.13 8.08
C GLY A 23 -3.38 15.54 6.69
N GLY A 24 -2.56 14.71 6.03
CA GLY A 24 -2.26 14.78 4.59
C GLY A 24 -3.25 14.00 3.73
N GLU A 25 -3.06 14.01 2.41
CA GLU A 25 -3.86 13.23 1.44
C GLU A 25 -3.14 11.91 1.08
N CYS A 26 -2.79 11.07 2.07
CA CYS A 26 -2.28 9.71 1.79
C CYS A 26 -3.44 8.78 1.44
N GLY A 27 -3.33 8.01 0.36
CA GLY A 27 -4.39 7.13 -0.14
C GLY A 27 -3.91 5.76 -0.60
N VAL A 28 -4.85 4.81 -0.65
CA VAL A 28 -4.65 3.49 -1.28
C VAL A 28 -5.00 3.57 -2.76
N TYR A 29 -4.08 3.13 -3.61
CA TYR A 29 -4.28 3.03 -5.05
C TYR A 29 -4.53 1.58 -5.46
N PHE A 30 -5.74 1.34 -5.96
CA PHE A 30 -6.10 0.12 -6.67
C PHE A 30 -5.68 0.24 -8.13
N GLY A 31 -5.19 -0.86 -8.72
CA GLY A 31 -4.82 -0.84 -10.14
C GLY A 31 -3.56 -0.02 -10.45
N TYR A 32 -2.69 0.27 -9.48
CA TYR A 32 -1.49 1.08 -9.68
C TYR A 32 -0.52 0.38 -10.66
N SER A 33 -0.10 1.11 -11.70
CA SER A 33 0.87 0.63 -12.70
C SER A 33 2.14 1.49 -12.64
N GLY A 34 3.08 1.05 -11.82
CA GLY A 34 4.37 1.71 -11.65
C GLY A 34 5.36 1.46 -12.79
N ARG A 35 6.58 1.99 -12.63
CA ARG A 35 7.66 1.83 -13.63
C ARG A 35 8.00 0.37 -13.86
N GLY A 36 8.08 0.00 -15.14
CA GLY A 36 8.46 -1.36 -15.57
C GLY A 36 7.37 -2.42 -15.38
N MET A 37 6.10 -2.02 -15.20
CA MET A 37 4.98 -2.96 -15.07
C MET A 37 4.36 -3.37 -16.42
N PHE A 38 4.66 -2.66 -17.52
CA PHE A 38 4.23 -3.03 -18.89
C PHE A 38 2.73 -3.36 -19.03
N GLY A 39 1.88 -2.59 -18.35
CA GLY A 39 0.42 -2.79 -18.35
C GLY A 39 -0.11 -3.70 -17.23
N ALA A 40 0.76 -4.27 -16.40
CA ALA A 40 0.35 -4.91 -15.16
C ALA A 40 -0.02 -3.88 -14.10
N THR A 41 -0.86 -4.30 -13.16
CA THR A 41 -1.36 -3.50 -12.04
C THR A 41 -1.01 -4.14 -10.70
N CYS A 42 -1.03 -3.33 -9.64
CA CYS A 42 -0.80 -3.75 -8.28
C CYS A 42 -1.43 -2.78 -7.29
N ILE A 43 -1.37 -3.13 -6.01
CA ILE A 43 -1.68 -2.19 -4.93
C ILE A 43 -0.51 -1.21 -4.72
N GLY A 44 -0.86 0.07 -4.58
CA GLY A 44 0.05 1.14 -4.19
C GLY A 44 -0.51 1.94 -3.02
N ILE A 45 0.37 2.59 -2.26
CA ILE A 45 0.00 3.49 -1.17
C ILE A 45 0.81 4.77 -1.31
N GLU A 46 0.16 5.91 -1.14
CA GLU A 46 0.81 7.23 -1.10
C GLU A 46 1.24 7.56 0.32
N LEU A 47 2.41 8.15 0.44
CA LEU A 47 3.02 8.59 1.69
C LEU A 47 3.77 9.88 1.43
N ASP A 48 3.79 10.82 2.37
CA ASP A 48 4.54 12.07 2.22
C ASP A 48 6.03 11.83 2.48
N THR A 49 6.35 10.90 3.39
CA THR A 49 7.73 10.66 3.82
C THR A 49 8.10 9.18 3.95
N ILE A 50 9.41 8.90 3.90
CA ILE A 50 9.91 7.53 4.11
C ILE A 50 9.70 7.07 5.56
N ALA A 51 9.60 8.00 6.52
CA ALA A 51 9.30 7.70 7.90
C ALA A 51 7.88 7.10 8.03
N GLU A 52 6.91 7.67 7.31
CA GLU A 52 5.55 7.14 7.25
C GLU A 52 5.50 5.73 6.64
N LEU A 53 6.39 5.40 5.72
CA LEU A 53 6.49 4.03 5.21
C LEU A 53 6.90 3.04 6.30
N TYR A 54 7.84 3.43 7.17
CA TYR A 54 8.23 2.61 8.31
C TYR A 54 7.10 2.50 9.34
N GLU A 55 6.42 3.61 9.64
CA GLU A 55 5.28 3.63 10.56
C GLU A 55 4.12 2.77 10.04
N PHE A 56 3.80 2.85 8.75
CA PHE A 56 2.84 1.98 8.08
C PHE A 56 3.20 0.51 8.25
N GLY A 57 4.46 0.14 8.01
CA GLY A 57 4.91 -1.24 8.17
C GLY A 57 4.76 -1.75 9.61
N MET A 58 5.03 -0.90 10.60
CA MET A 58 4.83 -1.25 12.02
C MET A 58 3.35 -1.41 12.36
N GLU A 59 2.51 -0.47 11.94
CA GLU A 59 1.08 -0.48 12.20
C GLU A 59 0.41 -1.69 11.53
N LEU A 60 0.73 -1.95 10.26
CA LEU A 60 0.23 -3.12 9.55
C LEU A 60 0.67 -4.41 10.24
N THR A 61 1.90 -4.49 10.74
CA THR A 61 2.37 -5.65 11.50
C THR A 61 1.61 -5.84 12.81
N SER A 62 1.17 -4.75 13.44
CA SER A 62 0.34 -4.81 14.65
C SER A 62 -1.11 -5.24 14.37
N ILE A 63 -1.66 -4.88 13.20
CA ILE A 63 -3.04 -5.21 12.80
C ILE A 63 -3.12 -6.61 12.20
N ASP A 64 -2.26 -6.90 11.23
CA ASP A 64 -2.20 -8.16 10.48
C ASP A 64 -0.72 -8.54 10.17
N PRO A 65 -0.05 -9.25 11.09
CA PRO A 65 1.35 -9.63 10.94
C PRO A 65 1.58 -10.61 9.77
N ASP A 66 0.58 -11.43 9.44
CA ASP A 66 0.67 -12.38 8.33
C ASP A 66 0.62 -11.65 6.98
N LEU A 67 -0.26 -10.66 6.85
CA LEU A 67 -0.31 -9.78 5.68
C LEU A 67 0.97 -8.95 5.53
N SER A 68 1.46 -8.34 6.61
CA SER A 68 2.73 -7.58 6.60
C SER A 68 3.88 -8.46 6.07
N LYS A 69 3.97 -9.70 6.56
CA LYS A 69 4.97 -10.66 6.10
C LYS A 69 4.76 -11.08 4.65
N ALA A 70 3.51 -11.25 4.21
CA ALA A 70 3.17 -11.64 2.84
C ALA A 70 3.51 -10.53 1.83
N LEU A 71 3.20 -9.27 2.16
CA LEU A 71 3.56 -8.11 1.35
C LEU A 71 5.08 -7.98 1.23
N GLY A 72 5.79 -8.08 2.36
CA GLY A 72 7.24 -7.87 2.40
C GLY A 72 7.64 -6.44 2.01
N ALA A 73 8.88 -6.27 1.57
CA ALA A 73 9.40 -4.95 1.23
C ALA A 73 8.74 -4.39 -0.05
N PRO A 74 8.18 -3.17 -0.01
CA PRO A 74 7.64 -2.52 -1.21
C PRO A 74 8.76 -2.11 -2.15
N ARG A 75 8.37 -1.87 -3.41
CA ARG A 75 9.09 -0.94 -4.27
C ARG A 75 8.65 0.47 -3.93
N THR A 76 9.57 1.42 -3.99
CA THR A 76 9.27 2.82 -3.79
C THR A 76 9.55 3.62 -5.05
N ASP A 77 8.78 4.67 -5.24
CA ASP A 77 9.00 5.68 -6.26
C ASP A 77 8.73 7.07 -5.67
N ASP A 78 9.47 8.07 -6.15
CA ASP A 78 9.35 9.47 -5.74
C ASP A 78 8.73 10.22 -6.93
N LEU A 79 7.53 10.76 -6.72
CA LEU A 79 6.77 11.50 -7.74
C LEU A 79 6.93 13.02 -7.61
N GLY A 80 7.91 13.50 -6.83
CA GLY A 80 8.22 14.91 -6.64
C GLY A 80 7.31 15.65 -5.66
N LEU A 81 6.29 14.97 -5.11
CA LEU A 81 5.38 15.49 -4.07
C LEU A 81 5.22 14.52 -2.89
N GLY A 82 5.90 13.38 -2.92
CA GLY A 82 5.75 12.29 -1.96
C GLY A 82 6.33 11.00 -2.51
N ILE A 83 6.08 9.93 -1.78
CA ILE A 83 6.54 8.57 -2.06
C ILE A 83 5.33 7.70 -2.33
N ILE A 84 5.39 6.92 -3.40
CA ILE A 84 4.48 5.79 -3.60
C ILE A 84 5.21 4.50 -3.27
N ALA A 85 4.66 3.74 -2.32
CA ALA A 85 5.10 2.39 -2.01
C ALA A 85 4.13 1.39 -2.67
N TYR A 86 4.64 0.42 -3.42
CA TYR A 86 3.82 -0.50 -4.21
C TYR A 86 4.41 -1.91 -4.26
N TRP A 87 3.54 -2.90 -4.45
CA TRP A 87 3.91 -4.32 -4.41
C TRP A 87 3.51 -5.03 -5.70
N PRO A 88 4.40 -5.14 -6.71
CA PRO A 88 4.06 -5.72 -8.02
C PRO A 88 3.56 -7.18 -7.99
N SER A 89 3.78 -7.89 -6.89
CA SER A 89 3.28 -9.25 -6.68
C SER A 89 1.88 -9.29 -6.05
N HIS A 90 1.29 -8.16 -5.69
CA HIS A 90 0.00 -8.07 -5.00
C HIS A 90 -0.92 -7.09 -5.70
N ASP A 91 -2.15 -7.51 -5.96
CA ASP A 91 -3.18 -6.64 -6.53
C ASP A 91 -4.47 -6.75 -5.71
N ALA A 92 -5.36 -5.79 -5.88
CA ALA A 92 -6.61 -5.71 -5.15
C ALA A 92 -7.69 -5.12 -6.06
N ASP A 93 -8.89 -5.69 -5.99
CA ASP A 93 -10.06 -5.06 -6.60
C ASP A 93 -10.40 -3.78 -5.82
N GLU A 94 -10.93 -2.78 -6.52
CA GLU A 94 -11.47 -1.59 -5.88
C GLU A 94 -12.63 -2.00 -4.97
N ILE A 95 -12.59 -1.54 -3.72
CA ILE A 95 -13.61 -1.82 -2.72
C ILE A 95 -14.18 -0.48 -2.27
N GLU A 96 -15.50 -0.39 -2.13
CA GLU A 96 -16.13 0.71 -1.41
C GLU A 96 -15.68 0.64 0.06
N LEU A 97 -14.65 1.40 0.38
CA LEU A 97 -14.22 1.64 1.76
C LEU A 97 -15.19 2.67 2.35
N ILE A 98 -15.96 2.24 3.35
CA ILE A 98 -17.05 3.00 4.00
C ILE A 98 -16.52 3.73 5.24
#